data_AF-A0A126NM20-F1
#
_entry.id   AF-A0A126NM20-F1
#
_cell.length_a   1.000
_cell.length_b   1.000
_cell.length_c   1.000
_cell.angle_alpha   90.00
_cell.angle_beta   90.00
_cell.angle_gamma   90.00
#
_symmetry.space_group_name_H-M   'P 1'
#
loop_
_entity.id
_entity.type
_entity.pdbx_description
1 polymer ?
#
loop_
_entity_poly.entity_id
_entity_poly.type
_entity_poly.pdbx_seq_one_letter_code
_entity_poly.pdbx_strand_id
1 'polypeptide(L)'
;MPISLLSQNMLGHWTGSTPETCEFQYGSTLVLVEYVAIYPMERKLAAAQQTINDAFAEIPCALAFASAVSAARHPAFWKHVNRIALRQSLLNVFSIRYVPDSDQPIYEISWNPSFDTESGMAYSEDWVEEMVEVNTPSDHDFIRVKRISKNQYQLLD
;
A
#
# COMPACT_ATOMS: atom_id res chain seq x y z
N MET A 1 -5.35 17.85 5.65
CA MET A 1 -5.07 17.99 7.10
C MET A 1 -3.80 17.22 7.40
N PRO A 2 -2.84 17.77 8.17
CA PRO A 2 -1.63 17.05 8.52
C PRO A 2 -1.94 15.87 9.44
N ILE A 3 -1.29 14.74 9.16
CA ILE A 3 -1.35 13.52 9.97
C ILE A 3 -0.49 13.70 11.23
N SER A 4 -1.03 13.30 12.38
CA SER A 4 -0.43 13.51 13.70
C SER A 4 -0.36 12.22 14.53
N LEU A 5 0.82 11.63 14.60
CA LEU A 5 1.18 10.38 15.29
C LEU A 5 1.50 10.60 16.78
N LEU A 6 0.77 11.49 17.45
CA LEU A 6 0.88 11.68 18.88
C LEU A 6 0.26 10.48 19.60
N SER A 7 0.87 10.04 20.71
CA SER A 7 0.41 8.87 21.48
C SER A 7 -1.05 8.95 21.92
N GLN A 8 -1.56 10.15 22.18
CA GLN A 8 -2.98 10.38 22.53
C GLN A 8 -3.97 10.05 21.40
N ASN A 9 -3.50 9.97 20.15
CA ASN A 9 -4.31 9.62 18.96
C ASN A 9 -4.14 8.15 18.56
N MET A 10 -3.41 7.37 19.36
CA MET A 10 -3.13 5.97 19.07
C MET A 10 -4.40 5.13 19.22
N LEU A 11 -4.65 4.27 18.23
CA LEU A 11 -5.77 3.34 18.24
C LEU A 11 -5.46 2.12 19.11
N GLY A 12 -4.22 1.63 19.04
CA GLY A 12 -3.79 0.44 19.75
C GLY A 12 -2.31 0.48 20.10
N HIS A 13 -1.97 -0.12 21.24
CA HIS A 13 -0.59 -0.26 21.69
C HIS A 13 -0.29 -1.72 22.00
N TRP A 14 0.39 -2.39 21.08
CA TRP A 14 0.68 -3.82 21.13
C TRP A 14 2.02 -4.04 21.81
N THR A 15 1.97 -4.46 23.08
CA THR A 15 3.13 -4.77 23.92
C THR A 15 3.20 -6.27 24.22
N GLY A 16 4.37 -6.77 24.64
CA GLY A 16 4.57 -8.20 24.92
C GLY A 16 5.01 -9.04 23.72
N SER A 17 5.22 -8.41 22.56
CA SER A 17 5.93 -8.96 21.39
C SER A 17 7.14 -8.10 21.07
N THR A 18 8.09 -8.63 20.29
CA THR A 18 9.20 -7.84 19.75
C THR A 18 9.13 -7.93 18.22
N PRO A 19 8.96 -6.81 17.51
CA PRO A 19 8.84 -5.45 18.04
C PRO A 19 7.50 -5.18 18.75
N GLU A 20 7.50 -4.17 19.62
CA GLU A 20 6.28 -3.55 20.15
C GLU A 20 5.74 -2.58 19.09
N THR A 21 4.42 -2.40 19.01
CA THR A 21 3.80 -1.65 17.89
C THR A 21 2.78 -0.64 18.38
N CYS A 22 2.91 0.61 17.94
CA CYS A 22 1.87 1.63 18.03
C CYS A 22 1.04 1.61 16.75
N GLU A 23 -0.29 1.53 16.89
CA GLU A 23 -1.24 1.48 15.78
C GLU A 23 -2.05 2.77 15.72
N PHE A 24 -2.21 3.29 14.50
CA PHE A 24 -3.05 4.43 14.18
C PHE A 24 -3.85 4.13 12.91
N GLN A 25 -4.91 4.91 12.67
CA GLN A 25 -5.70 4.79 11.44
C GLN A 25 -6.01 6.18 10.88
N TYR A 26 -5.81 6.34 9.56
CA TYR A 26 -6.20 7.54 8.82
C TYR A 26 -6.99 7.14 7.58
N GLY A 27 -8.29 7.47 7.58
CA GLY A 27 -9.20 6.95 6.57
C GLY A 27 -9.28 5.41 6.66
N SER A 28 -9.00 4.74 5.55
CA SER A 28 -8.95 3.27 5.46
C SER A 28 -7.54 2.68 5.63
N THR A 29 -6.50 3.51 5.81
CA THR A 29 -5.12 3.04 5.88
C THR A 29 -4.62 3.02 7.32
N LEU A 30 -4.07 1.88 7.74
CA LEU A 30 -3.40 1.72 9.02
C LEU A 30 -1.99 2.34 8.98
N VAL A 31 -1.55 2.88 10.10
CA VAL A 31 -0.15 3.28 10.30
C VAL A 31 0.38 2.52 11.49
N LEU A 32 1.42 1.73 11.27
CA LEU A 32 2.06 0.91 12.30
C LEU A 32 3.46 1.45 12.56
N VAL A 33 3.72 1.87 13.79
CA VAL A 33 5.05 2.33 14.21
C VAL A 33 5.62 1.32 15.19
N GLU A 34 6.60 0.56 14.71
CA GLU A 34 7.28 -0.47 15.49
C GLU A 34 8.50 0.10 16.19
N TYR A 35 8.72 -0.38 17.40
CA TYR A 35 9.85 0.04 18.22
C TYR A 35 10.40 -1.12 19.06
N VAL A 36 11.64 -0.96 19.50
CA VAL A 36 12.36 -1.91 20.35
C VAL A 36 13.16 -1.15 21.39
N ALA A 37 13.70 -1.80 22.41
CA ALA A 37 14.43 -1.11 23.48
C ALA A 37 15.58 -0.20 22.99
N ILE A 38 16.31 -0.61 21.94
CA ILE A 38 17.41 0.18 21.34
C ILE A 38 16.90 1.37 20.50
N TYR A 39 15.64 1.35 20.08
CA TYR A 39 14.96 2.41 19.32
C TYR A 39 13.60 2.68 19.98
N PRO A 40 13.54 3.44 21.08
CA PRO A 40 12.35 3.56 21.91
C PRO A 40 11.18 4.22 21.19
N MET A 41 9.96 4.00 21.71
CA MET A 41 8.70 4.44 21.14
C MET A 41 8.70 5.92 20.73
N GLU A 42 9.12 6.82 21.63
CA GLU A 42 9.09 8.27 21.38
C GLU A 42 9.99 8.65 20.20
N ARG A 43 11.15 7.99 20.09
CA ARG A 43 12.08 8.20 18.97
C ARG A 43 11.47 7.73 17.66
N LYS A 44 10.84 6.55 17.63
CA LYS A 44 10.23 6.01 16.41
C LYS A 44 8.99 6.79 15.98
N LEU A 45 8.15 7.21 16.93
CA LEU A 45 7.02 8.10 16.64
C LEU A 45 7.49 9.45 16.08
N ALA A 46 8.52 10.05 16.68
CA ALA A 46 9.08 11.31 16.19
C ALA A 46 9.68 11.18 14.78
N ALA A 47 10.38 10.07 14.49
CA ALA A 47 10.91 9.79 13.15
C ALA A 47 9.78 9.59 12.13
N ALA A 48 8.79 8.75 12.43
CA ALA A 48 7.64 8.51 11.57
C ALA A 48 6.84 9.80 11.29
N GLN A 49 6.70 10.66 12.29
CA GLN A 49 6.01 11.94 12.16
C GLN A 49 6.63 12.88 11.11
N GLN A 50 7.94 12.76 10.86
CA GLN A 50 8.63 13.58 9.85
C GLN A 50 8.23 13.22 8.42
N THR A 51 7.91 11.95 8.16
CA THR A 51 7.68 11.45 6.80
C THR A 51 6.24 11.07 6.52
N ILE A 52 5.37 10.97 7.54
CA ILE A 52 4.02 10.42 7.36
C ILE A 52 3.15 11.19 6.36
N ASN A 53 3.24 12.52 6.34
CA ASN A 53 2.47 13.33 5.38
C ASN A 53 2.95 13.07 3.94
N ASP A 54 4.27 13.00 3.74
CA ASP A 54 4.85 12.65 2.44
C ASP A 54 4.46 11.22 2.06
N ALA A 55 4.50 10.28 3.00
CA ALA A 55 4.14 8.89 2.77
C ALA A 55 2.71 8.75 2.23
N PHE A 56 1.75 9.49 2.81
CA PHE A 56 0.37 9.53 2.34
C PHE A 56 0.22 10.26 1.00
N ALA A 57 0.92 11.39 0.80
CA ALA A 57 0.91 12.11 -0.48
C ALA A 57 1.49 11.26 -1.62
N GLU A 58 2.39 10.34 -1.30
CA GLU A 58 3.06 9.43 -2.23
C GLU A 58 2.30 8.13 -2.50
N ILE A 59 1.13 7.88 -1.85
CA ILE A 59 0.31 6.69 -2.08
C ILE A 59 0.05 6.40 -3.57
N PRO A 60 -0.35 7.38 -4.41
CA PRO A 60 -0.55 7.11 -5.84
C PRO A 60 0.71 6.61 -6.55
N CYS A 61 1.89 7.09 -6.15
CA CYS A 61 3.16 6.66 -6.71
C CYS A 61 3.56 5.26 -6.23
N ALA A 62 3.34 4.96 -4.94
CA ALA A 62 3.56 3.63 -4.38
C ALA A 62 2.65 2.59 -5.03
N LEU A 63 1.38 2.92 -5.27
CA LEU A 63 0.43 2.09 -6.00
C LEU A 63 0.85 1.88 -7.46
N ALA A 64 1.31 2.92 -8.16
CA ALA A 64 1.81 2.76 -9.53
C ALA A 64 3.04 1.83 -9.59
N PHE A 65 3.96 1.94 -8.64
CA PHE A 65 5.10 1.03 -8.51
C PHE A 65 4.63 -0.41 -8.25
N ALA A 66 3.71 -0.60 -7.30
CA ALA A 66 3.15 -1.92 -6.99
C ALA A 66 2.38 -2.52 -8.16
N SER A 67 1.65 -1.71 -8.95
CA SER A 67 0.98 -2.17 -10.17
C SER A 67 1.97 -2.68 -11.21
N ALA A 68 3.13 -2.02 -11.38
CA ALA A 68 4.17 -2.51 -12.28
C ALA A 68 4.78 -3.84 -11.80
N VAL A 69 4.99 -3.99 -10.49
CA VAL A 69 5.44 -5.26 -9.88
C VAL A 69 4.39 -6.35 -10.09
N SER A 70 3.12 -6.06 -9.80
CA SER A 70 2.00 -6.98 -10.01
C SER A 70 1.85 -7.39 -11.48
N ALA A 71 2.03 -6.46 -12.42
CA ALA A 71 2.02 -6.73 -13.85
C ALA A 71 3.12 -7.68 -14.30
N ALA A 72 4.29 -7.62 -13.67
CA ALA A 72 5.37 -8.58 -13.92
C ALA A 72 5.04 -9.98 -13.36
N ARG A 73 4.34 -10.06 -12.22
CA ARG A 73 3.94 -11.33 -11.59
C ARG A 73 2.74 -11.99 -12.29
N HIS A 74 1.78 -11.18 -12.75
CA HIS A 74 0.49 -11.60 -13.31
C HIS A 74 0.25 -11.00 -14.70
N PRO A 75 1.12 -11.26 -15.70
CA PRO A 75 1.08 -10.57 -16.98
C PRO A 75 -0.21 -10.84 -17.77
N ALA A 76 -0.78 -12.04 -17.67
CA ALA A 76 -2.04 -12.38 -18.33
C ALA A 76 -3.22 -11.58 -17.76
N PHE A 77 -3.29 -11.44 -16.44
CA PHE A 77 -4.29 -10.64 -15.75
C PHE A 77 -4.17 -9.17 -16.15
N TRP A 78 -2.98 -8.58 -16.06
CA TRP A 78 -2.78 -7.17 -16.39
C TRP A 78 -2.96 -6.89 -17.89
N LYS A 79 -2.66 -7.85 -18.78
CA LYS A 79 -2.99 -7.75 -20.21
C LYS A 79 -4.50 -7.62 -20.42
N HIS A 80 -5.30 -8.39 -19.68
CA HIS A 80 -6.77 -8.33 -19.75
C HIS A 80 -7.31 -7.02 -19.17
N VAL A 81 -6.82 -6.62 -18.00
CA VAL A 81 -7.19 -5.37 -17.32
C VAL A 81 -6.94 -4.15 -18.19
N ASN A 82 -5.76 -4.06 -18.81
CA ASN A 82 -5.34 -2.88 -19.57
C ASN A 82 -6.15 -2.64 -20.85
N ARG A 83 -7.10 -3.53 -21.18
CA ARG A 83 -8.00 -3.37 -22.32
C ARG A 83 -9.12 -2.37 -22.06
N ILE A 84 -9.43 -2.10 -20.80
CA ILE A 84 -10.48 -1.17 -20.40
C ILE A 84 -9.96 -0.12 -19.42
N ALA A 85 -10.57 1.07 -19.44
CA ALA A 85 -10.32 2.09 -18.45
C ALA A 85 -11.13 1.77 -17.19
N LEU A 86 -10.45 1.43 -16.10
CA LEU A 86 -11.08 1.21 -14.81
C LEU A 86 -11.41 2.55 -14.13
N ARG A 87 -12.52 2.58 -13.40
CA ARG A 87 -12.96 3.71 -12.57
C ARG A 87 -12.34 3.64 -11.18
N GLN A 88 -11.98 2.45 -10.73
CA GLN A 88 -11.41 2.18 -9.41
C GLN A 88 -9.98 1.64 -9.52
N SER A 89 -9.22 1.83 -8.45
CA SER A 89 -7.89 1.21 -8.34
C SER A 89 -8.02 -0.27 -7.95
N LEU A 90 -7.33 -1.14 -8.68
CA LEU A 90 -7.25 -2.58 -8.38
C LEU A 90 -6.44 -2.88 -7.12
N LEU A 91 -5.46 -2.03 -6.82
CA LEU A 91 -4.60 -2.16 -5.64
C LEU A 91 -4.96 -1.07 -4.63
N ASN A 92 -4.82 -1.41 -3.35
CA ASN A 92 -5.02 -0.49 -2.23
C ASN A 92 -3.88 -0.61 -1.21
N VAL A 93 -3.56 0.50 -0.53
CA VAL A 93 -2.60 0.51 0.59
C VAL A 93 -3.36 0.16 1.87
N PHE A 94 -3.05 -0.99 2.44
CA PHE A 94 -3.64 -1.44 3.71
C PHE A 94 -2.94 -0.81 4.90
N SER A 95 -1.60 -0.77 4.87
CA SER A 95 -0.82 -0.21 5.96
C SER A 95 0.42 0.55 5.46
N ILE A 96 0.84 1.53 6.27
CA ILE A 96 2.15 2.17 6.19
C ILE A 96 2.89 1.82 7.47
N ARG A 97 3.96 1.03 7.35
CA ARG A 97 4.75 0.51 8.47
C ARG A 97 6.07 1.24 8.62
N TYR A 98 6.42 1.55 9.86
CA TYR A 98 7.73 2.06 10.26
C TYR A 98 8.40 1.01 11.14
N VAL A 99 9.26 0.19 10.52
CA VAL A 99 10.00 -0.87 11.22
C VAL A 99 11.15 -0.28 12.05
N PRO A 100 11.64 -0.96 13.10
CA PRO A 100 12.60 -0.36 14.03
C PRO A 100 13.91 0.07 13.38
N ASP A 101 14.41 -0.72 12.43
CA ASP A 101 15.69 -0.56 11.72
C ASP A 101 15.62 0.36 10.48
N SER A 102 14.46 0.96 10.20
CA SER A 102 14.25 1.87 9.08
C SER A 102 13.56 3.16 9.51
N ASP A 103 14.07 4.29 9.04
CA ASP A 103 13.39 5.58 9.17
C ASP A 103 12.45 5.87 7.98
N GLN A 104 12.48 5.02 6.95
CA GLN A 104 11.58 5.13 5.82
C GLN A 104 10.36 4.22 5.95
N PRO A 105 9.17 4.67 5.49
CA PRO A 105 7.96 3.87 5.50
C PRO A 105 8.01 2.70 4.52
N ILE A 106 7.28 1.65 4.87
CA ILE A 106 6.98 0.49 4.02
C ILE A 106 5.47 0.48 3.79
N TYR A 107 5.05 0.48 2.53
CA TYR A 107 3.65 0.30 2.13
C TYR A 107 3.35 -1.19 2.02
N GLU A 108 2.29 -1.64 2.67
CA GLU A 108 1.71 -2.95 2.42
C GLU A 108 0.50 -2.79 1.49
N ILE A 109 0.64 -3.32 0.28
CA ILE A 109 -0.30 -3.14 -0.82
C ILE A 109 -0.83 -4.50 -1.24
N SER A 110 -2.13 -4.61 -1.46
CA SER A 110 -2.75 -5.80 -2.05
C SER A 110 -3.99 -5.39 -2.85
N TRP A 111 -4.71 -6.39 -3.37
CA TRP A 111 -5.97 -6.17 -4.06
C TRP A 111 -6.95 -5.35 -3.23
N ASN A 112 -7.60 -4.40 -3.88
CA ASN A 112 -8.61 -3.56 -3.26
C ASN A 112 -9.84 -4.43 -2.92
N PRO A 113 -10.16 -4.63 -1.63
CA PRO A 113 -11.26 -5.51 -1.22
C PRO A 113 -12.64 -4.90 -1.53
N SER A 114 -12.68 -3.59 -1.82
CA SER A 114 -13.88 -2.87 -2.24
C SER A 114 -13.96 -2.70 -3.75
N PHE A 115 -13.11 -3.38 -4.53
CA PHE A 115 -13.19 -3.34 -5.98
C PHE A 115 -14.43 -4.10 -6.45
N ASP A 116 -15.43 -3.36 -6.92
CA ASP A 116 -16.57 -3.94 -7.62
C ASP A 116 -16.16 -4.36 -9.03
N THR A 117 -16.71 -5.47 -9.53
CA THR A 117 -16.51 -5.94 -10.91
C THR A 117 -16.74 -4.80 -11.89
N GLU A 118 -15.74 -4.53 -12.73
CA GLU A 118 -15.82 -3.50 -13.76
C GLU A 118 -15.85 -4.13 -15.14
N SER A 119 -16.65 -3.57 -16.04
CA SER A 119 -16.75 -4.00 -17.43
C SER A 119 -16.68 -2.84 -18.41
N GLY A 120 -16.18 -3.15 -19.60
CA GLY A 120 -16.07 -2.20 -20.71
C GLY A 120 -15.95 -2.92 -22.04
N MET A 121 -16.23 -2.20 -23.12
CA MET A 121 -16.01 -2.70 -24.48
C MET A 121 -14.55 -2.50 -24.86
N ALA A 122 -13.93 -3.54 -25.42
CA ALA A 122 -12.59 -3.48 -25.97
C ALA A 122 -12.49 -4.37 -27.21
N TYR A 123 -11.54 -4.07 -28.10
CA TYR A 123 -11.25 -4.93 -29.23
C TYR A 123 -10.32 -6.08 -28.80
N SER A 124 -10.57 -7.29 -29.30
CA SER A 124 -9.66 -8.42 -29.22
C SER A 124 -8.49 -8.24 -30.21
N GLU A 125 -7.53 -9.17 -30.18
CA GLU A 125 -6.42 -9.18 -31.15
C GLU A 125 -6.89 -9.37 -32.60
N ASP A 126 -8.06 -10.02 -32.78
CA ASP A 126 -8.70 -10.25 -34.08
C ASP A 126 -9.62 -9.10 -34.51
N TRP A 127 -9.52 -7.93 -33.85
CA TRP A 127 -10.37 -6.76 -34.10
C TRP A 127 -11.86 -7.00 -33.89
N VAL A 128 -12.21 -7.97 -33.05
CA VAL A 128 -13.60 -8.23 -32.65
C VAL A 128 -13.88 -7.41 -31.39
N GLU A 129 -14.94 -6.60 -31.43
CA GLU A 129 -15.40 -5.89 -30.25
C GLU A 129 -16.05 -6.87 -29.27
N GLU A 130 -15.58 -6.90 -28.03
CA GLU A 130 -16.09 -7.78 -26.98
C GLU A 130 -16.19 -7.07 -25.64
N MET A 131 -17.06 -7.61 -24.77
CA MET A 131 -17.16 -7.16 -23.40
C MET A 131 -16.04 -7.78 -22.58
N VAL A 132 -15.22 -6.92 -21.96
CA VAL A 132 -14.18 -7.29 -21.01
C VAL A 132 -14.73 -7.08 -19.61
N GLU A 133 -14.59 -8.09 -18.76
CA GLU A 133 -14.93 -8.02 -17.35
C GLU A 133 -13.66 -8.22 -16.50
N VAL A 134 -13.46 -7.34 -15.51
CA VAL A 134 -12.33 -7.35 -14.61
C VAL A 134 -12.83 -7.59 -13.19
N ASN A 135 -12.26 -8.61 -12.55
CA ASN A 135 -12.44 -8.95 -11.15
C ASN A 135 -11.08 -8.96 -10.46
N THR A 136 -11.02 -8.61 -9.17
CA THR A 136 -9.79 -8.86 -8.40
C THR A 136 -9.55 -10.36 -8.26
N PRO A 137 -8.29 -10.82 -8.32
CA PRO A 137 -7.96 -12.20 -8.00
C PRO A 137 -8.39 -12.59 -6.58
N SER A 138 -8.68 -13.88 -6.38
CA SER A 138 -9.05 -14.41 -5.06
C SER A 138 -7.86 -14.66 -4.13
N ASP A 139 -6.64 -14.55 -4.64
CA ASP A 139 -5.44 -14.64 -3.82
C ASP A 139 -5.23 -13.35 -3.03
N HIS A 140 -4.42 -13.42 -1.98
CA HIS A 140 -4.02 -12.26 -1.18
C HIS A 140 -2.53 -12.01 -1.40
N ASP A 141 -2.15 -11.68 -2.64
CA ASP A 141 -0.77 -11.34 -2.95
C ASP A 141 -0.46 -9.95 -2.35
N PHE A 142 0.41 -9.92 -1.34
CA PHE A 142 0.86 -8.70 -0.72
C PHE A 142 2.18 -8.25 -1.36
N ILE A 143 2.21 -7.00 -1.79
CA ILE A 143 3.38 -6.32 -2.31
C ILE A 143 3.85 -5.34 -1.24
N ARG A 144 5.05 -5.57 -0.72
CA ARG A 144 5.69 -4.69 0.25
C ARG A 144 6.63 -3.75 -0.48
N VAL A 145 6.36 -2.45 -0.37
CA VAL A 145 7.11 -1.42 -1.08
C VAL A 145 7.79 -0.52 -0.05
N LYS A 146 9.11 -0.52 0.01
CA LYS A 146 9.88 0.40 0.85
C LYS A 146 10.13 1.69 0.11
N ARG A 147 9.85 2.83 0.74
CA ARG A 147 10.31 4.13 0.26
C ARG A 147 11.82 4.25 0.52
N ILE A 148 12.60 4.65 -0.49
CA ILE A 148 14.03 4.96 -0.33
C ILE A 148 14.23 6.47 -0.27
N SER A 149 13.56 7.19 -1.16
CA SER A 149 13.54 8.64 -1.19
C SER A 149 12.23 9.10 -1.85
N LYS A 150 12.04 10.41 -2.03
CA LYS A 150 10.83 10.97 -2.64
C LYS A 150 10.54 10.32 -4.00
N ASN A 151 9.38 9.66 -4.11
CA ASN A 151 8.94 8.94 -5.31
C ASN A 151 9.90 7.81 -5.79
N GLN A 152 10.80 7.34 -4.93
CA GLN A 152 11.71 6.23 -5.24
C GLN A 152 11.47 5.07 -4.29
N TYR A 153 11.30 3.89 -4.86
CA TYR A 153 10.81 2.73 -4.14
C TYR A 153 11.66 1.49 -4.42
N GLN A 154 11.63 0.57 -3.46
CA GLN A 154 12.21 -0.75 -3.56
C GLN A 154 11.16 -1.79 -3.18
N LEU A 155 11.10 -2.85 -3.95
CA LEU A 155 10.34 -4.05 -3.58
C LEU A 155 11.06 -4.76 -2.43
N LEU A 156 10.30 -5.10 -1.39
CA LEU A 156 10.76 -6.01 -0.34
C LEU A 156 10.20 -7.40 -0.62
N ASP A 157 11.02 -8.42 -0.42
CA ASP A 157 10.65 -9.83 -0.52
C ASP A 157 9.83 -10.32 0.70
#